data_AF-A0A125YMA8-F1
#
_entry.id   AF-A0A125YMA8-F1
#
_cell.length_a   1.000
_cell.length_b   1.000
_cell.length_c   1.000
_cell.angle_alpha   90.00
_cell.angle_beta   90.00
_cell.angle_gamma   90.00
#
_symmetry.space_group_name_H-M   'P 1'
#
loop_
_entity.id
_entity.type
_entity.pdbx_description
1 polymer ?
#
loop_
_entity_poly.entity_id
_entity_poly.type
_entity_poly.pdbx_seq_one_letter_code
_entity_poly.pdbx_strand_id
1 'polypeptide(L)'
;MSPPTASASVASSGSSPHMDRLLGDLKLLAAYDSAAGWQEPKAMESAFQSLSWDDADVLKALPQYLNCRGEQKRRVDFAYAALCPRPVDEKDPKQTLMSLWMKARLFSYDQKHPFVLSPFAATDKSTSAGAMTAEKPF
;
A
#
# COMPACT_ATOMS: atom_id res chain seq x y z
N MET A 1 -5.68 -31.74 -39.92
CA MET A 1 -4.90 -31.71 -38.67
C MET A 1 -4.91 -30.27 -38.17
N SER A 2 -5.73 -29.96 -37.18
CA SER A 2 -5.82 -28.61 -36.60
C SER A 2 -4.94 -28.53 -35.36
N PRO A 3 -4.23 -27.42 -35.11
CA PRO A 3 -3.41 -27.28 -33.92
C PRO A 3 -4.29 -27.13 -32.67
N PRO A 4 -3.84 -27.63 -31.50
CA PRO A 4 -4.57 -27.46 -30.25
C PRO A 4 -4.47 -25.99 -29.79
N THR A 5 -5.61 -25.35 -29.62
CA THR A 5 -5.72 -24.06 -28.94
C THR A 5 -5.30 -24.24 -27.48
N ALA A 6 -4.11 -23.76 -27.14
CA ALA A 6 -3.66 -23.70 -25.76
C ALA A 6 -4.52 -22.66 -25.02
N SER A 7 -5.48 -23.14 -24.23
CA SER A 7 -6.15 -22.32 -23.21
C SER A 7 -5.09 -21.88 -22.21
N ALA A 8 -4.67 -20.62 -22.31
CA ALA A 8 -3.88 -19.98 -21.28
C ALA A 8 -4.76 -19.87 -20.02
N SER A 9 -4.58 -20.80 -19.09
CA SER A 9 -5.05 -20.63 -17.72
C SER A 9 -4.31 -19.43 -17.14
N VAL A 10 -4.99 -18.29 -17.12
CA VAL A 10 -4.54 -17.10 -16.41
C VAL A 10 -4.57 -17.49 -14.93
N ALA A 11 -3.41 -17.82 -14.38
CA ALA A 11 -3.26 -18.00 -12.95
C ALA A 11 -3.65 -16.68 -12.29
N SER A 12 -4.84 -16.63 -11.70
CA SER A 12 -5.20 -15.62 -10.71
C SER A 12 -4.15 -15.71 -9.62
N SER A 13 -3.16 -14.84 -9.70
CA SER A 13 -2.19 -14.63 -8.63
C SER A 13 -3.03 -14.17 -7.45
N GLY A 14 -3.35 -15.08 -6.53
CA GLY A 14 -4.22 -14.80 -5.40
C GLY A 14 -3.62 -13.68 -4.57
N SER A 15 -4.12 -12.46 -4.76
CA SER A 15 -3.84 -11.35 -3.87
C SER A 15 -4.31 -11.77 -2.48
N SER A 16 -3.52 -11.42 -1.46
CA SER A 16 -4.00 -11.61 -0.09
C SER A 16 -5.26 -10.76 0.10
N PRO A 17 -6.22 -11.19 0.94
CA PRO A 17 -7.46 -10.45 1.15
C PRO A 17 -7.22 -9.00 1.63
N HIS A 18 -6.08 -8.76 2.28
CA HIS A 18 -5.64 -7.41 2.64
C HIS A 18 -5.25 -6.57 1.43
N MET A 19 -4.53 -7.13 0.45
CA MET A 19 -4.20 -6.44 -0.79
C MET A 19 -5.43 -6.17 -1.65
N ASP A 20 -6.41 -7.08 -1.69
CA ASP A 20 -7.67 -6.85 -2.40
C ASP A 20 -8.42 -5.65 -1.84
N ARG A 21 -8.49 -5.56 -0.51
CA ARG A 21 -9.11 -4.42 0.16
C ARG A 21 -8.36 -3.11 -0.08
N LEU A 22 -7.03 -3.13 -0.03
CA LEU A 22 -6.20 -1.96 -0.34
C LEU A 22 -6.44 -1.47 -1.76
N LEU A 23 -6.42 -2.38 -2.74
CA LEU A 23 -6.65 -2.07 -4.15
C LEU A 23 -8.08 -1.58 -4.37
N GLY A 24 -9.07 -2.15 -3.68
CA GLY A 24 -10.45 -1.69 -3.70
C GLY A 24 -10.58 -0.24 -3.24
N ASP A 25 -10.03 0.10 -2.09
CA ASP A 25 -10.07 1.49 -1.58
C ASP A 25 -9.27 2.46 -2.46
N LEU A 26 -8.11 2.04 -3.00
CA LEU A 26 -7.34 2.86 -3.95
C LEU A 26 -8.14 3.17 -5.21
N LYS A 27 -8.89 2.20 -5.74
CA LYS A 27 -9.79 2.42 -6.89
C LYS A 27 -10.88 3.42 -6.55
N LEU A 28 -11.45 3.34 -5.35
CA LEU A 28 -12.49 4.27 -4.91
C LEU A 28 -11.95 5.68 -4.67
N LEU A 29 -10.73 5.82 -4.13
CA LEU A 29 -10.05 7.10 -4.02
C LEU A 29 -9.79 7.72 -5.40
N ALA A 30 -9.28 6.93 -6.35
CA ALA A 30 -9.07 7.39 -7.73
C ALA A 30 -10.38 7.75 -8.44
N ALA A 31 -11.47 6.99 -8.19
CA ALA A 31 -12.80 7.29 -8.71
C ALA A 31 -13.35 8.59 -8.12
N TYR A 32 -13.14 8.83 -6.82
CA TYR A 32 -13.51 10.07 -6.16
C TYR A 32 -12.76 11.26 -6.76
N ASP A 33 -11.44 11.18 -6.88
CA ASP A 33 -10.60 12.22 -7.47
C ASP A 33 -10.96 12.53 -8.92
N SER A 34 -11.35 11.50 -9.67
CA SER A 34 -11.84 11.65 -11.04
C SER A 34 -13.17 12.38 -11.04
N ALA A 35 -14.16 11.89 -10.27
CA ALA A 35 -15.48 12.52 -10.16
C ALA A 35 -15.43 13.97 -9.68
N ALA A 36 -14.52 14.29 -8.75
CA ALA A 36 -14.26 15.66 -8.32
C ALA A 36 -13.77 16.56 -9.46
N GLY A 37 -12.88 16.04 -10.32
CA GLY A 37 -12.42 16.74 -11.51
C GLY A 37 -13.51 17.03 -12.54
N TRP A 38 -14.50 16.13 -12.66
CA TRP A 38 -15.68 16.31 -13.53
C TRP A 38 -16.85 17.01 -12.84
N GLN A 39 -16.70 17.39 -11.56
CA GLN A 39 -17.75 18.01 -10.74
C GLN A 39 -19.03 17.15 -10.66
N GLU A 40 -18.88 15.84 -10.50
CA GLU A 40 -19.98 14.88 -10.38
C GLU A 40 -20.23 14.49 -8.91
N PRO A 41 -21.02 15.25 -8.14
CA PRO A 41 -21.17 15.06 -6.69
C PRO A 41 -21.77 13.70 -6.32
N LYS A 42 -22.64 13.14 -7.17
CA LYS A 42 -23.23 11.81 -6.95
C LYS A 42 -22.19 10.71 -7.04
N ALA A 43 -21.29 10.80 -8.02
CA ALA A 43 -20.21 9.83 -8.19
C ALA A 43 -19.17 9.95 -7.07
N MET A 44 -18.84 11.17 -6.65
CA MET A 44 -18.02 11.43 -5.47
C MET A 44 -18.63 10.78 -4.21
N GLU A 45 -19.91 11.02 -3.96
CA GLU A 45 -20.59 10.46 -2.80
C GLU A 45 -20.67 8.94 -2.83
N SER A 46 -20.96 8.35 -3.99
CA SER A 46 -20.97 6.89 -4.16
C SER A 46 -19.60 6.28 -3.89
N ALA A 47 -18.52 6.88 -4.38
CA ALA A 47 -17.17 6.41 -4.16
C ALA A 47 -16.77 6.52 -2.68
N PHE A 48 -17.13 7.63 -2.04
CA PHE A 48 -16.89 7.85 -0.62
C PHE A 48 -17.64 6.84 0.24
N GLN A 49 -18.92 6.60 0.00
CA GLN A 49 -19.72 5.67 0.80
C GLN A 49 -19.31 4.20 0.62
N SER A 50 -18.74 3.87 -0.54
CA SER A 50 -18.31 2.51 -0.86
C SER A 50 -16.94 2.15 -0.30
N LEU A 51 -16.22 3.11 0.30
CA LEU A 51 -14.93 2.85 0.93
C LEU A 51 -15.12 1.90 2.12
N SER A 52 -14.11 1.06 2.39
CA SER A 52 -14.19 0.09 3.49
C SER A 52 -13.93 0.71 4.88
N TRP A 53 -14.83 1.61 5.29
CA TRP A 53 -14.80 2.35 6.58
C TRP A 53 -14.95 1.47 7.82
N ASP A 54 -15.42 0.23 7.65
CA ASP A 54 -15.68 -0.73 8.71
C ASP A 54 -14.48 -1.62 9.06
N ASP A 55 -13.33 -1.41 8.41
CA ASP A 55 -12.15 -2.23 8.65
C ASP A 55 -11.58 -2.02 10.07
N ALA A 56 -11.75 -3.03 10.92
CA ALA A 56 -11.35 -3.02 12.33
C ALA A 56 -9.84 -2.82 12.55
N ASP A 57 -9.00 -3.29 11.63
CA ASP A 57 -7.55 -3.10 11.73
C ASP A 57 -7.18 -1.64 11.46
N VAL A 58 -7.85 -1.00 10.49
CA VAL A 58 -7.65 0.42 10.18
C VAL A 58 -8.18 1.30 11.30
N LEU A 59 -9.35 0.99 11.86
CA LEU A 59 -9.92 1.73 13.00
C LEU A 59 -8.99 1.73 14.21
N LYS A 60 -8.33 0.61 14.52
CA LYS A 60 -7.32 0.52 15.58
C LYS A 60 -6.04 1.28 15.24
N ALA A 61 -5.63 1.24 13.97
CA ALA A 61 -4.42 1.88 13.47
C ALA A 61 -4.54 3.41 13.35
N LEU A 62 -5.74 3.94 13.09
CA LEU A 62 -6.00 5.37 12.88
C LEU A 62 -5.48 6.27 14.02
N PRO A 63 -5.85 6.07 15.31
CA PRO A 63 -5.33 6.89 16.40
C PRO A 63 -3.82 6.70 16.58
N GLN A 64 -3.28 5.52 16.28
CA GLN A 64 -1.85 5.26 16.38
C GLN A 64 -1.07 6.00 15.29
N TYR A 65 -1.56 6.02 14.06
CA TYR A 65 -0.98 6.79 12.96
C TYR A 65 -1.01 8.30 13.23
N LEU A 66 -2.11 8.81 13.79
CA LEU A 66 -2.24 10.22 14.17
C LEU A 66 -1.23 10.63 15.26
N ASN A 67 -0.87 9.72 16.15
CA ASN A 67 0.14 9.92 17.20
C ASN A 67 1.56 9.54 16.77
N CYS A 68 1.71 8.76 15.69
CA CYS A 68 3.01 8.31 15.18
C CYS A 68 3.86 9.51 14.70
N ARG A 69 5.16 9.46 14.97
CA ARG A 69 6.14 10.48 14.57
C ARG A 69 7.41 9.79 14.05
N GLY A 70 8.30 10.57 13.42
CA GLY A 70 9.63 10.10 13.04
C GLY A 70 9.65 9.29 11.74
N GLU A 71 10.46 8.23 11.71
CA GLU A 71 10.74 7.44 10.50
C GLU A 71 9.52 6.65 10.03
N GLN A 72 8.79 6.01 10.93
CA GLN A 72 7.63 5.20 10.57
C GLN A 72 6.55 6.01 9.85
N LYS A 73 6.23 7.21 10.36
CA LYS A 73 5.32 8.14 9.70
C LYS A 73 5.83 8.51 8.31
N ARG A 74 7.13 8.83 8.18
CA ARG A 74 7.74 9.17 6.88
C ARG A 74 7.65 8.02 5.88
N ARG A 75 7.83 6.76 6.30
CA ARG A 75 7.70 5.60 5.41
C ARG A 75 6.28 5.44 4.87
N VAL A 76 5.29 5.56 5.75
CA VAL A 76 3.87 5.47 5.37
C VAL A 76 3.48 6.63 4.47
N ASP A 77 3.90 7.86 4.79
CA ASP A 77 3.60 9.05 3.99
C ASP A 77 4.27 8.98 2.61
N PHE A 78 5.49 8.42 2.54
CA PHE A 78 6.18 8.16 1.28
C PHE A 78 5.45 7.09 0.45
N ALA A 79 5.07 5.97 1.05
CA ALA A 79 4.31 4.92 0.38
C ALA A 79 2.96 5.46 -0.13
N TYR A 80 2.28 6.28 0.66
CA TYR A 80 1.05 6.94 0.24
C TYR A 80 1.29 7.88 -0.95
N ALA A 81 2.30 8.73 -0.91
CA ALA A 81 2.62 9.63 -2.02
C ALA A 81 3.01 8.88 -3.31
N ALA A 82 3.64 7.71 -3.18
CA ALA A 82 3.96 6.86 -4.33
C ALA A 82 2.70 6.23 -4.96
N LEU A 83 1.69 5.89 -4.14
CA LEU A 83 0.43 5.30 -4.61
C LEU A 83 -0.58 6.34 -5.10
N CYS A 84 -0.57 7.53 -4.50
CA CYS A 84 -1.50 8.61 -4.75
C CYS A 84 -0.72 9.88 -5.13
N PRO A 85 -0.33 10.02 -6.42
CA PRO A 85 0.52 11.12 -6.86
C PRO A 85 -0.18 12.49 -6.87
N ARG A 86 -1.52 12.49 -6.85
CA ARG A 86 -2.30 13.74 -6.79
C ARG A 86 -2.40 14.20 -5.32
N PRO A 87 -2.04 15.46 -5.02
CA PRO A 87 -2.22 16.00 -3.69
C PRO A 87 -3.72 16.15 -3.38
N VAL A 88 -4.05 15.98 -2.10
CA VAL A 88 -5.41 16.18 -1.57
C VAL A 88 -5.74 17.67 -1.63
N ASP A 89 -6.96 18.00 -2.04
CA ASP A 89 -7.50 19.34 -1.85
C ASP A 89 -7.91 19.52 -0.39
N GLU A 90 -7.19 20.36 0.34
CA GLU A 90 -7.45 20.64 1.76
C GLU A 90 -8.84 21.27 1.99
N LYS A 91 -9.47 21.81 0.94
CA LYS A 91 -10.83 22.35 1.01
C LYS A 91 -11.90 21.26 0.98
N ASP A 92 -11.55 20.04 0.54
CA ASP A 92 -12.46 18.91 0.51
C ASP A 92 -12.25 18.02 1.76
N PRO A 93 -13.14 18.12 2.76
CA PRO A 93 -13.02 17.32 3.98
C PRO A 93 -13.21 15.83 3.72
N LYS A 94 -13.95 15.44 2.68
CA LYS A 94 -14.17 14.02 2.34
C LYS A 94 -12.91 13.43 1.73
N GLN A 95 -12.27 14.14 0.80
CA GLN A 95 -11.00 13.72 0.22
C GLN A 95 -9.90 13.63 1.30
N THR A 96 -9.86 14.60 2.22
CA THR A 96 -8.95 14.59 3.37
C THR A 96 -9.18 13.37 4.26
N LEU A 97 -10.44 13.02 4.55
CA LEU A 97 -10.78 11.85 5.34
C LEU A 97 -10.38 10.54 4.65
N MET A 98 -10.64 10.41 3.34
CA MET A 98 -10.23 9.24 2.56
C MET A 98 -8.70 9.10 2.51
N SER A 99 -7.97 10.20 2.35
CA SER A 99 -6.50 10.21 2.42
C SER A 99 -5.98 9.74 3.77
N LEU A 100 -6.55 10.26 4.86
CA LEU A 100 -6.18 9.86 6.21
C LEU A 100 -6.46 8.37 6.46
N TRP A 101 -7.60 7.87 5.99
CA TRP A 101 -7.96 6.46 6.06
C TRP A 101 -6.95 5.57 5.35
N MET A 102 -6.57 5.95 4.13
CA MET A 102 -5.56 5.23 3.35
C MET A 102 -4.20 5.19 4.03
N LYS A 103 -3.77 6.31 4.62
CA LYS A 103 -2.52 6.37 5.41
C LYS A 103 -2.58 5.47 6.63
N ALA A 104 -3.70 5.45 7.36
CA ALA A 104 -3.89 4.56 8.51
C ALA A 104 -3.89 3.08 8.10
N ARG A 105 -4.46 2.75 6.94
CA ARG A 105 -4.38 1.39 6.38
C ARG A 105 -2.96 0.98 6.06
N LEU A 106 -2.22 1.84 5.35
CA LEU A 106 -0.80 1.60 5.06
C LEU A 106 0.03 1.49 6.34
N PHE A 107 -0.30 2.25 7.38
CA PHE A 107 0.33 2.14 8.69
C PHE A 107 0.06 0.78 9.36
N SER A 108 -1.18 0.28 9.31
CA SER A 108 -1.51 -1.07 9.78
C SER A 108 -0.67 -2.14 9.07
N TYR A 109 -0.40 -1.94 7.78
CA TYR A 109 0.45 -2.85 7.01
C TYR A 109 1.93 -2.70 7.34
N ASP A 110 2.46 -1.47 7.49
CA ASP A 110 3.85 -1.25 7.90
C ASP A 110 4.14 -1.87 9.28
N GLN A 111 3.16 -1.90 10.19
CA GLN A 111 3.30 -2.59 11.48
C GLN A 111 3.45 -4.11 11.34
N LYS A 112 2.74 -4.73 10.40
CA LYS A 112 2.78 -6.19 10.17
C LYS A 112 3.96 -6.59 9.27
N HIS A 113 4.25 -5.76 8.27
CA HIS A 113 5.26 -5.95 7.23
C HIS A 113 5.90 -4.59 6.90
N PRO A 114 6.98 -4.20 7.60
CA PRO A 114 7.61 -2.89 7.44
C PRO A 114 8.03 -2.62 6.01
N PHE A 115 7.72 -1.42 5.51
CA PHE A 115 8.12 -1.03 4.15
C PHE A 115 9.63 -0.84 4.08
N VAL A 116 10.27 -1.51 3.12
CA VAL A 116 11.69 -1.33 2.83
C VAL A 116 11.83 -0.28 1.72
N LEU A 117 12.20 0.94 2.09
CA LEU A 117 12.32 2.08 1.15
C LEU A 117 13.59 2.06 0.29
N SER A 118 14.43 1.03 0.41
CA SER A 118 15.70 0.93 -0.31
C SER A 118 15.79 -0.39 -1.07
N PRO A 119 15.87 -0.38 -2.42
CA PRO A 119 16.09 -1.61 -3.18
C PRO A 119 17.46 -2.26 -2.90
N PHE A 120 18.38 -1.54 -2.25
CA PHE A 120 19.74 -2.00 -1.91
C PHE A 120 19.94 -2.36 -0.44
N ALA A 121 18.94 -2.17 0.44
CA ALA A 121 19.11 -2.45 1.87
C ALA A 121 18.94 -3.94 2.23
N ALA A 122 18.38 -4.75 1.32
CA ALA A 122 18.10 -6.16 1.57
C ALA A 122 19.26 -7.12 1.27
N THR A 123 20.37 -6.64 0.68
CA THR A 123 21.54 -7.45 0.32
C THR A 123 22.62 -7.50 1.40
N ASP A 124 22.25 -7.57 2.68
CA ASP A 124 23.22 -7.84 3.73
C ASP A 124 22.60 -8.71 4.82
N LYS A 125 22.61 -10.03 4.57
CA LYS A 125 22.65 -11.13 5.57
C LYS A 125 22.51 -12.50 4.88
N SER A 126 23.46 -12.82 4.01
CA SER A 126 23.85 -14.21 3.76
C SER A 126 25.24 -14.25 3.09
N THR A 127 26.28 -14.03 3.88
CA THR A 127 27.60 -14.58 3.55
C THR A 127 28.03 -15.40 4.76
N SER A 128 27.51 -16.63 4.81
CA SER A 128 28.21 -17.71 5.48
C SER A 128 29.39 -18.11 4.60
N ALA A 129 30.56 -17.50 4.81
CA ALA A 129 31.82 -18.03 4.32
C ALA A 129 32.55 -18.62 5.53
N GLY A 130 32.40 -19.94 5.67
CA GLY A 130 33.14 -20.73 6.63
C GLY A 130 34.63 -20.77 6.31
N ALA A 131 35.40 -20.99 7.37
CA ALA A 131 36.71 -21.65 7.43
C ALA A 131 37.67 -21.42 6.24
N MET A 132 38.61 -20.49 6.42
CA MET A 132 39.93 -20.60 5.78
C MET A 132 40.97 -20.89 6.84
N THR A 133 41.45 -22.12 6.81
CA THR A 133 42.54 -22.71 7.59
C THR A 133 43.82 -21.90 7.37
N ALA A 134 44.46 -21.49 8.46
CA ALA A 134 45.77 -20.85 8.42
C ALA A 134 46.87 -21.93 8.31
N GLU A 135 47.49 -22.08 7.13
CA GLU A 135 48.78 -22.73 6.99
C GLU A 135 49.91 -21.72 7.26
N LYS A 136 50.80 -22.08 8.18
CA LYS A 136 52.04 -21.39 8.53
C LYS A 136 53.15 -21.81 7.56
N PRO A 137 54.04 -20.90 7.12
CA PRO A 137 55.30 -21.30 6.49
C PRO A 137 56.38 -21.54 7.56
N PHE A 138 57.12 -22.64 7.42
CA PHE A 138 58.53 -22.77 7.80
C PHE A 138 59.30 -23.18 6.56
#